data_AF-A0A936P351-F1
#
_entry.id   AF-A0A936P351-F1
#
_cell.length_a   1.000
_cell.length_b   1.000
_cell.length_c   1.000
_cell.angle_alpha   90.00
_cell.angle_beta   90.00
_cell.angle_gamma   90.00
#
_symmetry.space_group_name_H-M   'P 1'
#
loop_
_entity.id
_entity.type
_entity.pdbx_description
1 polymer ?
#
loop_
_entity_poly.entity_id
_entity_poly.type
_entity_poly.pdbx_seq_one_letter_code
_entity_poly.pdbx_strand_id
1 'polypeptide(L)'
;MPRVDLNMEKPLLPQGAELAAPPTRLRVYASLLLALAATLLPWADQIRWLVPDFTFMALLYWNIRAPRLAGLGAAFTLGLITDVARGVLMGLNALAYCAAAFFVLLVQRRLEGFDGPRQTLQLAPILFGKEALVLALGLVMGLGEADWRWLAAGLAAALLWLPLAWLMDRITDRPAIPPQTDLGIRSRP
;
A
#
# COMPACT_ATOMS: atom_id res chain seq x y z
N MET A 1 4.10 -31.32 -54.81
CA MET A 1 3.77 -30.02 -54.19
C MET A 1 3.47 -30.26 -52.71
N PRO A 2 4.22 -29.68 -51.76
CA PRO A 2 3.96 -29.85 -50.35
C PRO A 2 2.73 -29.03 -49.93
N ARG A 3 1.82 -29.63 -49.16
CA ARG A 3 0.70 -28.92 -48.54
C ARG A 3 1.29 -27.99 -47.48
N VAL A 4 1.06 -26.69 -47.64
CA VAL A 4 1.28 -25.70 -46.58
C VAL A 4 0.16 -25.93 -45.58
N ASP A 5 0.48 -26.64 -44.50
CA ASP A 5 -0.43 -26.78 -43.38
C ASP A 5 -0.54 -25.40 -42.74
N LEU A 6 -1.65 -24.72 -43.04
CA LEU A 6 -2.13 -23.56 -42.30
C LEU A 6 -2.33 -23.99 -40.84
N ASN A 7 -1.25 -23.92 -40.06
CA ASN A 7 -1.35 -23.69 -38.63
C ASN A 7 -2.03 -22.34 -38.46
N MET A 8 -3.36 -22.37 -38.60
CA MET A 8 -4.30 -21.32 -38.26
C MET A 8 -3.84 -20.78 -36.92
N GLU A 9 -3.41 -19.53 -37.01
CA GLU A 9 -2.91 -18.72 -35.94
C GLU A 9 -3.82 -18.94 -34.73
N LYS A 10 -3.32 -19.68 -33.73
CA LYS A 10 -3.76 -19.48 -32.37
C LYS A 10 -3.74 -17.97 -32.20
N PRO A 11 -4.88 -17.29 -31.99
CA PRO A 11 -4.88 -15.84 -31.94
C PRO A 11 -3.78 -15.45 -30.96
N LEU A 12 -2.79 -14.68 -31.42
CA LEU A 12 -1.76 -14.06 -30.58
C LEU A 12 -2.41 -12.94 -29.74
N LEU A 13 -3.62 -13.17 -29.25
CA LEU A 13 -4.35 -12.30 -28.37
C LEU A 13 -4.09 -12.84 -26.96
N PRO A 14 -3.36 -12.09 -26.11
CA PRO A 14 -3.13 -12.44 -24.72
C PRO A 14 -4.48 -12.56 -23.98
N GLN A 15 -4.92 -13.80 -23.74
CA GLN A 15 -6.25 -14.16 -23.20
C GLN A 15 -6.47 -13.82 -21.70
N GLY A 16 -5.96 -12.71 -21.19
CA GLY A 16 -6.33 -12.26 -19.83
C GLY A 16 -5.29 -11.40 -19.12
N ALA A 17 -4.04 -11.41 -19.59
CA ALA A 17 -2.98 -10.56 -19.04
C ALA A 17 -3.10 -9.09 -19.52
N GLU A 18 -3.67 -8.84 -20.71
CA GLU A 18 -3.82 -7.49 -21.28
C GLU A 18 -5.16 -6.80 -20.93
N LEU A 19 -6.15 -7.50 -20.38
CA LEU A 19 -7.43 -6.91 -19.95
C LEU A 19 -7.42 -6.40 -18.51
N ALA A 20 -6.27 -6.44 -17.82
CA ALA A 20 -6.09 -5.73 -16.56
C ALA A 20 -6.03 -4.23 -16.85
N ALA A 21 -7.22 -3.62 -17.03
CA ALA A 21 -7.37 -2.20 -17.30
C ALA A 21 -6.51 -1.40 -16.33
N PRO A 22 -5.77 -0.37 -16.80
CA PRO A 22 -4.99 0.47 -15.91
C PRO A 22 -5.91 1.00 -14.81
N PRO A 23 -5.46 1.01 -13.54
CA PRO A 23 -6.29 1.45 -12.42
C PRO A 23 -6.85 2.83 -12.74
N THR A 24 -8.18 2.91 -12.89
CA THR A 24 -8.86 4.16 -13.18
C THR A 24 -8.57 5.12 -12.04
N ARG A 25 -8.21 6.38 -12.34
CA ARG A 25 -7.92 7.41 -11.33
C ARG A 25 -8.98 7.47 -10.23
N LEU A 26 -10.25 7.26 -10.61
CA LEU A 26 -11.37 7.17 -9.70
C LEU A 26 -11.19 6.11 -8.61
N ARG A 27 -10.77 4.88 -8.95
CA ARG A 27 -10.58 3.79 -7.97
C ARG A 27 -9.47 4.12 -6.97
N VAL A 28 -8.39 4.75 -7.44
CA VAL A 28 -7.27 5.19 -6.60
C VAL A 28 -7.73 6.24 -5.59
N TYR A 29 -8.32 7.34 -6.07
CA TYR A 29 -8.76 8.41 -5.18
C TYR A 29 -9.93 7.99 -4.29
N ALA A 30 -10.86 7.18 -4.78
CA ALA A 30 -11.97 6.66 -3.96
C ALA A 30 -11.47 5.76 -2.83
N SER A 31 -10.50 4.86 -3.10
CA SER A 31 -9.92 4.02 -2.05
C SER A 31 -9.07 4.82 -1.05
N LEU A 32 -8.33 5.85 -1.49
CA LEU A 32 -7.63 6.77 -0.59
C LEU A 32 -8.60 7.57 0.28
N LEU A 33 -9.70 8.06 -0.29
CA LEU A 33 -10.75 8.77 0.46
C LEU A 33 -11.45 7.86 1.47
N LEU A 34 -11.73 6.61 1.09
CA LEU A 34 -12.34 5.63 1.99
C LEU A 34 -11.37 5.25 3.13
N ALA A 35 -10.09 5.10 2.82
CA ALA A 35 -9.05 4.88 3.83
C ALA A 35 -8.89 6.09 4.76
N LEU A 36 -9.02 7.31 4.23
CA LEU A 36 -9.05 8.54 5.02
C LEU A 36 -10.24 8.59 5.96
N ALA A 37 -11.45 8.31 5.46
CA ALA A 37 -12.64 8.21 6.29
C ALA A 37 -12.47 7.15 7.39
N ALA A 38 -11.87 5.99 7.08
CA ALA A 38 -11.58 4.96 8.07
C ALA A 38 -10.54 5.41 9.13
N THR A 39 -9.49 6.13 8.73
CA THR A 39 -8.50 6.71 9.67
C THR A 39 -9.13 7.75 10.61
N LEU A 40 -10.14 8.48 10.13
CA LEU A 40 -10.79 9.59 10.85
C LEU A 40 -12.05 9.18 11.61
N LEU A 41 -12.48 7.92 11.49
CA LEU A 41 -13.62 7.41 12.25
C LEU A 41 -13.36 7.58 13.76
N PRO A 42 -14.39 7.96 14.55
CA PRO A 42 -14.27 8.02 16.01
C PRO A 42 -14.25 6.60 16.59
N TRP A 43 -13.13 5.90 16.42
CA TRP A 43 -12.92 4.58 16.98
C TRP A 43 -13.03 4.63 18.51
N ALA A 44 -13.62 3.59 19.09
CA ALA A 44 -13.78 3.48 20.54
C ALA A 44 -12.41 3.60 21.23
N ASP A 45 -12.34 4.36 22.32
CA ASP A 45 -11.08 4.70 22.98
C ASP A 45 -10.30 3.47 23.47
N GLN A 46 -11.01 2.38 23.77
CA GLN A 46 -10.43 1.10 24.19
C GLN A 46 -9.60 0.41 23.10
N ILE A 47 -9.91 0.64 21.81
CA ILE A 47 -9.22 0.00 20.68
C ILE A 47 -8.36 0.98 19.88
N ARG A 48 -8.51 2.29 20.11
CA ARG A 48 -7.86 3.35 19.32
C ARG A 48 -6.34 3.18 19.20
N TRP A 49 -5.67 2.74 20.27
CA TRP A 49 -4.22 2.50 20.29
C TRP A 49 -3.77 1.35 19.39
N LEU A 50 -4.68 0.46 18.97
CA LEU A 50 -4.39 -0.67 18.08
C LEU A 50 -4.82 -0.39 16.63
N VAL A 51 -5.63 0.65 16.40
CA VAL A 51 -6.13 0.98 15.06
C VAL A 51 -4.99 1.57 14.22
N PRO A 52 -4.59 0.92 13.11
CA PRO A 52 -3.55 1.43 12.25
C PRO A 52 -4.04 2.62 11.42
N ASP A 53 -3.09 3.36 10.87
CA ASP A 53 -3.40 4.43 9.93
C ASP A 53 -3.73 3.88 8.54
N PHE A 54 -5.01 3.63 8.28
CA PHE A 54 -5.49 3.12 6.99
C PHE A 54 -5.12 4.00 5.80
N THR A 55 -5.17 5.32 5.97
CA THR A 55 -4.76 6.31 4.96
C THR A 55 -3.32 6.09 4.56
N PHE A 56 -2.45 5.95 5.57
CA PHE A 56 -1.03 5.72 5.33
C PHE A 56 -0.79 4.39 4.62
N MET A 57 -1.45 3.32 5.06
CA MET A 57 -1.31 2.00 4.42
C MET A 57 -1.79 2.03 2.96
N ALA A 58 -2.96 2.62 2.69
CA ALA A 58 -3.48 2.77 1.34
C ALA A 58 -2.57 3.64 0.45
N LEU A 59 -2.01 4.71 1.02
CA LEU A 59 -1.02 5.56 0.35
C LEU A 59 0.24 4.79 -0.03
N LEU A 60 0.81 3.98 0.88
CA LEU A 60 1.99 3.16 0.55
C LEU A 60 1.67 2.13 -0.54
N TYR A 61 0.48 1.53 -0.50
CA TYR A 61 0.03 0.57 -1.51
C TYR A 61 -0.01 1.22 -2.90
N TRP A 62 -0.58 2.44 -3.00
CA TRP A 62 -0.64 3.17 -4.25
C TRP A 62 0.70 3.76 -4.67
N ASN A 63 1.61 4.08 -3.74
CA ASN A 63 2.99 4.45 -4.08
C ASN A 63 3.73 3.33 -4.82
N ILE A 64 3.49 2.08 -4.40
CA ILE A 64 4.11 0.92 -5.04
C ILE A 64 3.49 0.67 -6.41
N ARG A 65 2.15 0.75 -6.53
CA ARG A 65 1.42 0.29 -7.73
C ARG A 65 1.06 1.36 -8.74
N ALA A 66 0.94 2.60 -8.31
CA ALA A 66 0.57 3.75 -9.14
C ALA A 66 1.29 5.03 -8.64
N PRO A 67 2.63 5.07 -8.64
CA PRO A 67 3.42 6.18 -8.09
C PRO A 67 3.09 7.53 -8.74
N ARG A 68 2.62 7.52 -10.01
CA ARG A 68 2.22 8.74 -10.73
C ARG A 68 0.98 9.42 -10.13
N LEU A 69 0.11 8.67 -9.44
CA LEU A 69 -1.14 9.18 -8.85
C LEU A 69 -1.02 9.45 -7.34
N ALA A 70 -0.13 8.73 -6.66
CA ALA A 70 0.00 8.74 -5.19
C ALA A 70 1.39 9.16 -4.69
N GLY A 71 2.12 10.01 -5.44
CA GLY A 71 3.46 10.47 -5.06
C GLY A 71 3.49 11.45 -3.86
N LEU A 72 4.62 12.14 -3.66
CA LEU A 72 4.86 13.00 -2.48
C LEU A 72 3.78 14.08 -2.27
N GLY A 73 3.26 14.68 -3.34
CA GLY A 73 2.20 15.69 -3.21
C GLY A 73 0.91 15.15 -2.60
N ALA A 74 0.54 13.91 -2.96
CA ALA A 74 -0.61 13.23 -2.36
C ALA A 74 -0.33 12.86 -0.90
N ALA A 75 0.88 12.38 -0.60
CA ALA A 75 1.33 12.06 0.76
C ALA A 75 1.25 13.30 1.68
N PHE A 76 1.78 14.44 1.23
CA PHE A 76 1.74 15.70 1.95
C PHE A 76 0.30 16.16 2.22
N THR A 77 -0.53 16.17 1.17
CA THR A 77 -1.92 16.64 1.26
C THR A 77 -2.75 15.79 2.20
N LEU A 78 -2.65 14.45 2.09
CA LEU A 78 -3.35 13.52 2.97
C LEU A 78 -2.88 13.66 4.42
N GLY A 79 -1.56 13.81 4.64
CA GLY A 79 -1.03 14.03 5.98
C GLY A 79 -1.49 15.35 6.59
N LEU A 80 -1.56 16.43 5.81
CA LEU A 80 -2.13 17.71 6.27
C LEU A 80 -3.60 17.59 6.64
N ILE A 81 -4.41 16.87 5.84
CA ILE A 81 -5.83 16.65 6.16
C ILE A 81 -5.94 15.86 7.47
N THR A 82 -5.11 14.83 7.65
CA THR A 82 -5.05 14.05 8.90
C THR A 82 -4.66 14.93 10.09
N ASP A 83 -3.69 15.84 9.92
CA ASP A 83 -3.27 16.75 10.98
C ASP A 83 -4.41 17.68 11.41
N VAL A 84 -5.10 18.28 10.44
CA VAL A 84 -6.27 19.16 10.67
C VAL A 84 -7.40 18.40 11.36
N ALA A 85 -7.73 17.20 10.87
CA ALA A 85 -8.86 16.43 11.38
C ALA A 85 -8.61 15.89 12.81
N ARG A 86 -7.36 15.60 13.16
CA ARG A 86 -6.98 15.14 14.51
C ARG A 86 -6.67 16.27 15.48
N GLY A 87 -6.61 17.52 15.01
CA GLY A 87 -6.25 18.67 15.84
C GLY A 87 -4.81 18.59 16.37
N VAL A 88 -3.92 17.90 15.67
CA VAL A 88 -2.49 17.77 16.04
C VAL A 88 -1.66 18.86 15.37
N LEU A 89 -0.36 18.90 15.68
CA LEU A 89 0.58 19.83 15.06
C LEU A 89 0.52 19.71 13.53
N MET A 90 0.18 20.80 12.86
CA MET A 90 0.14 20.87 11.40
C MET A 90 1.51 20.52 10.81
N GLY A 91 1.55 19.51 9.95
CA GLY A 91 2.76 19.06 9.29
C GLY A 91 3.39 17.80 9.89
N LEU A 92 2.91 17.31 11.05
CA LEU A 92 3.45 16.11 11.67
C LEU A 92 3.22 14.87 10.81
N ASN A 93 1.95 14.56 10.48
CA ASN A 93 1.64 13.45 9.60
C ASN A 93 2.03 13.76 8.16
N ALA A 94 1.96 15.02 7.73
CA ALA A 94 2.40 15.41 6.38
C ALA A 94 3.87 15.05 6.12
N LEU A 95 4.77 15.38 7.05
CA LEU A 95 6.20 15.06 6.94
C LEU A 95 6.45 13.56 7.07
N ALA A 96 5.79 12.89 8.02
CA ALA A 96 5.91 11.44 8.19
C ALA A 96 5.48 10.68 6.92
N TYR A 97 4.37 11.09 6.31
CA TYR A 97 3.86 10.48 5.09
C TYR A 97 4.80 10.72 3.91
N CYS A 98 5.30 11.94 3.75
CA CYS A 98 6.27 12.28 2.71
C CYS A 98 7.57 11.48 2.83
N ALA A 99 8.13 11.40 4.04
CA ALA A 99 9.36 10.66 4.28
C ALA A 99 9.19 9.18 3.91
N ALA A 100 8.13 8.53 4.40
CA ALA A 100 7.85 7.15 4.07
C ALA A 100 7.52 6.91 2.60
N ALA A 101 6.72 7.78 1.98
CA ALA A 101 6.43 7.71 0.54
C ALA A 101 7.70 7.83 -0.28
N PHE A 102 8.60 8.75 0.06
CA PHE A 102 9.90 8.90 -0.58
C PHE A 102 10.74 7.61 -0.49
N PHE A 103 10.84 7.01 0.70
CA PHE A 103 11.52 5.72 0.88
C PHE A 103 10.89 4.61 0.04
N VAL A 104 9.56 4.50 0.01
CA VAL A 104 8.88 3.47 -0.79
C VAL A 104 9.10 3.68 -2.29
N LEU A 105 9.06 4.92 -2.77
CA LEU A 105 9.33 5.25 -4.18
C LEU A 105 10.77 4.91 -4.60
N LEU A 106 11.74 5.06 -3.70
CA LEU A 106 13.13 4.62 -3.93
C LEU A 106 13.25 3.11 -4.16
N VAL A 107 12.50 2.31 -3.38
CA VAL A 107 12.56 0.84 -3.44
C VAL A 107 11.43 0.20 -4.25
N GLN A 108 10.57 1.00 -4.89
CA GLN A 108 9.33 0.55 -5.53
C GLN A 108 9.57 -0.60 -6.52
N ARG A 109 10.62 -0.48 -7.36
CA ARG A 109 10.94 -1.47 -8.39
C ARG A 109 11.36 -2.81 -7.80
N ARG A 110 11.90 -2.81 -6.58
CA ARG A 110 12.24 -4.04 -5.84
C ARG A 110 11.00 -4.63 -5.19
N LEU A 111 10.12 -3.79 -4.63
CA LEU A 111 8.88 -4.19 -3.98
C LEU A 111 7.88 -4.86 -4.92
N GLU A 112 7.80 -4.42 -6.18
CA GLU A 112 6.95 -5.05 -7.21
C GLU A 112 7.36 -6.50 -7.53
N GLY A 113 8.62 -6.87 -7.29
CA GLY A 113 9.15 -8.21 -7.57
C GLY A 113 9.04 -9.20 -6.42
N PHE A 114 8.49 -8.79 -5.26
CA PHE A 114 8.38 -9.66 -4.08
C PHE A 114 6.97 -10.23 -3.90
N ASP A 115 6.89 -11.47 -3.44
CA ASP A 115 5.63 -12.07 -2.99
C ASP A 115 5.05 -11.27 -1.81
N GLY A 116 3.72 -11.24 -1.69
CA GLY A 116 3.00 -10.47 -0.66
C GLY A 116 3.59 -10.56 0.77
N PRO A 117 3.98 -11.75 1.27
CA PRO A 117 4.62 -11.87 2.58
C PRO A 117 5.97 -11.17 2.68
N ARG A 118 6.83 -11.23 1.65
CA ARG A 118 8.13 -10.55 1.65
C ARG A 118 7.98 -9.03 1.54
N GLN A 119 6.99 -8.58 0.77
CA GLN A 119 6.64 -7.16 0.69
C GLN A 119 6.21 -6.63 2.08
N THR A 120 5.42 -7.41 2.81
CA THR A 120 4.99 -7.08 4.18
C THR A 120 6.18 -6.89 5.11
N LEU A 121 7.15 -7.81 5.08
CA LEU A 121 8.35 -7.74 5.92
C LEU A 121 9.19 -6.48 5.65
N GLN A 122 9.25 -6.02 4.40
CA GLN A 122 9.99 -4.82 4.02
C GLN A 122 9.25 -3.52 4.36
N LEU A 123 7.92 -3.55 4.39
CA LEU A 123 7.10 -2.40 4.75
C LEU A 123 6.88 -2.27 6.26
N ALA A 124 7.01 -3.36 7.02
CA ALA A 124 6.85 -3.34 8.46
C ALA A 124 7.74 -2.30 9.17
N PRO A 125 9.04 -2.13 8.84
CA PRO A 125 9.87 -1.07 9.41
C PRO A 125 9.37 0.34 9.07
N ILE A 126 8.79 0.54 7.89
CA ILE A 126 8.27 1.85 7.45
C ILE A 126 6.96 2.17 8.19
N LEU A 127 6.07 1.18 8.32
CA LEU A 127 4.81 1.30 9.06
C LEU A 127 5.08 1.56 10.56
N PHE A 128 5.98 0.78 11.15
CA PHE A 128 6.41 0.98 12.53
C PHE A 128 7.13 2.33 12.72
N GLY A 129 8.01 2.68 11.78
CA GLY A 129 8.80 3.91 11.81
C GLY A 129 7.94 5.18 11.81
N LYS A 130 6.78 5.17 11.13
CA LYS A 130 5.82 6.29 11.18
C LYS A 130 5.31 6.53 12.60
N GLU A 131 4.83 5.48 13.28
CA GLU A 131 4.30 5.61 14.64
C GLU A 131 5.40 5.98 15.64
N ALA A 132 6.58 5.40 15.49
CA ALA A 132 7.75 5.75 16.29
C ALA A 132 8.15 7.22 16.11
N LEU A 133 8.11 7.74 14.87
CA LEU A 133 8.41 9.15 14.57
C LEU A 133 7.38 10.08 15.21
N VAL A 134 6.09 9.77 15.10
CA VAL A 134 5.01 10.56 15.71
C VAL A 134 5.15 10.60 17.23
N LEU A 135 5.43 9.46 17.87
CA LEU A 135 5.66 9.39 19.31
C LEU A 135 6.92 10.15 19.75
N ALA A 136 8.03 10.00 19.02
CA ALA A 136 9.27 10.70 19.33
C ALA A 136 9.10 12.23 19.23
N LEU A 137 8.38 12.71 18.21
CA LEU A 137 8.08 14.13 18.06
C LEU A 137 7.11 14.64 19.12
N GLY A 138 6.12 13.84 19.53
CA GLY A 138 5.24 14.15 20.65
C GLY A 138 6.01 14.32 21.97
N LEU A 139 6.99 13.44 22.23
CA LEU A 139 7.89 13.50 23.38
C LEU A 139 8.76 14.76 23.36
N VAL A 140 9.40 15.06 22.23
CA VAL A 140 10.29 16.24 22.08
C VAL A 140 9.51 17.55 22.26
N MET A 141 8.26 17.58 21.79
CA MET A 141 7.39 18.76 21.88
C MET A 141 6.67 18.88 23.23
N GLY A 142 6.82 17.90 24.14
CA GLY A 142 6.18 17.91 25.45
C GLY A 142 4.65 17.78 25.42
N LEU A 143 4.09 17.16 24.38
CA LEU A 143 2.64 17.11 24.13
C LEU A 143 1.88 16.02 24.93
N GLY A 144 2.48 15.47 25.99
CA GLY A 144 1.83 14.54 26.93
C GLY A 144 2.49 13.18 27.05
N GLU A 145 1.99 12.36 27.98
CA GLU A 145 2.53 11.03 28.32
C GLU A 145 2.53 10.14 27.07
N ALA A 146 3.73 9.84 26.55
CA ALA A 146 3.88 8.98 25.39
C ALA A 146 3.51 7.55 25.77
N ASP A 147 2.24 7.22 25.55
CA ASP A 147 1.76 5.87 25.72
C ASP A 147 2.39 4.99 24.62
N TRP A 148 3.38 4.19 25.02
CA TRP A 148 4.11 3.27 24.15
C TRP A 148 3.18 2.28 23.44
N ARG A 149 1.95 2.09 23.92
CA ARG A 149 0.93 1.24 23.31
C ARG A 149 0.59 1.65 21.88
N TRP A 150 0.79 2.92 21.52
CA TRP A 150 0.57 3.42 20.15
C TRP A 150 1.55 2.80 19.13
N LEU A 151 2.71 2.28 19.56
CA LEU A 151 3.58 1.49 18.68
C LEU A 151 2.91 0.18 18.20
N ALA A 152 1.94 -0.33 18.96
CA ALA A 152 1.18 -1.51 18.56
C ALA A 152 0.35 -1.25 17.30
N ALA A 153 -0.05 0.00 17.03
CA ALA A 153 -0.70 0.38 15.77
C ALA A 153 0.22 0.13 14.56
N GLY A 154 1.52 0.35 14.69
CA GLY A 154 2.51 0.08 13.63
C GLY A 154 2.67 -1.42 13.35
N LEU A 155 2.66 -2.24 14.41
CA LEU A 155 2.66 -3.71 14.28
C LEU A 155 1.33 -4.22 13.71
N ALA A 156 0.20 -3.67 14.15
CA ALA A 156 -1.11 -3.97 13.61
C ALA A 156 -1.18 -3.60 12.12
N ALA A 157 -0.62 -2.46 11.72
CA ALA A 157 -0.52 -2.06 10.32
C ALA A 157 0.28 -3.07 9.49
N ALA A 158 1.42 -3.54 10.02
CA ALA A 158 2.22 -4.56 9.34
C ALA A 158 1.46 -5.88 9.17
N LEU A 159 0.73 -6.33 10.20
CA LEU A 159 -0.09 -7.53 10.12
C LEU A 159 -1.29 -7.36 9.16
N LEU A 160 -1.92 -6.19 9.18
CA LEU A 160 -3.06 -5.85 8.35
C LEU A 160 -2.67 -5.49 6.91
N TRP A 161 -1.38 -5.38 6.61
CA TRP A 161 -0.90 -5.10 5.25
C TRP A 161 -1.33 -6.18 4.25
N LEU A 162 -1.17 -7.45 4.60
CA LEU A 162 -1.50 -8.57 3.71
C LEU A 162 -2.99 -8.62 3.33
N PRO A 163 -3.95 -8.54 4.28
CA PRO A 163 -5.37 -8.48 3.93
C PRO A 163 -5.74 -7.18 3.21
N LEU A 164 -5.12 -6.04 3.54
CA LEU A 164 -5.37 -4.78 2.84
C LEU A 164 -4.93 -4.87 1.38
N ALA A 165 -3.71 -5.36 1.12
CA ALA A 165 -3.19 -5.55 -0.23
C ALA A 165 -4.09 -6.49 -1.02
N TRP A 166 -4.49 -7.62 -0.44
CA TRP A 166 -5.41 -8.55 -1.07
C TRP A 166 -6.78 -7.91 -1.39
N LEU A 167 -7.34 -7.12 -0.47
CA LEU A 167 -8.61 -6.41 -0.68
C LEU A 167 -8.49 -5.38 -1.82
N MET A 168 -7.41 -4.60 -1.84
CA MET A 168 -7.18 -3.60 -2.88
C MET A 168 -6.94 -4.24 -4.26
N ASP A 169 -6.35 -5.44 -4.31
CA ASP A 169 -6.19 -6.22 -5.54
C ASP A 169 -7.54 -6.62 -6.12
N ARG A 170 -8.44 -7.10 -5.25
CA ARG A 170 -9.82 -7.44 -5.59
C ARG A 170 -10.59 -6.23 -6.12
N ILE A 171 -10.48 -5.08 -5.46
CA ILE A 171 -11.14 -3.83 -5.89
C ILE A 171 -10.60 -3.33 -7.24
N THR A 172 -9.36 -3.71 -7.58
CA THR A 172 -8.69 -3.27 -8.81
C THR A 172 -8.82 -4.29 -9.96
N ASP A 173 -9.57 -5.38 -9.79
CA ASP A 173 -9.74 -6.47 -10.77
C ASP A 173 -8.42 -7.00 -11.34
N ARG A 174 -7.35 -7.02 -10.53
CA ARG A 174 -6.08 -7.62 -10.94
C ARG A 174 -5.98 -9.05 -10.41
N PRO A 175 -5.60 -10.03 -11.24
CA PRO A 175 -5.37 -11.38 -10.76
C PRO A 175 -4.23 -11.35 -9.73
N ALA A 176 -4.47 -11.96 -8.57
CA ALA A 176 -3.43 -12.25 -7.60
C ALA A 176 -2.29 -12.95 -8.33
N ILE A 177 -1.04 -12.51 -8.11
CA ILE A 177 0.17 -13.06 -8.73
C ILE A 177 0.00 -14.59 -8.79
N PRO A 178 -0.12 -15.20 -10.00
CA PRO A 178 -0.23 -16.63 -10.07
C PRO A 178 1.01 -17.19 -9.38
N PRO A 179 0.88 -18.20 -8.50
CA PRO A 179 2.06 -18.89 -8.01
C PRO A 179 2.92 -19.22 -9.22
N GLN A 180 4.24 -19.06 -9.10
CA GLN A 180 5.18 -19.65 -10.04
C GLN A 180 5.03 -21.18 -9.91
N THR A 181 3.90 -21.72 -10.34
CA THR A 181 3.71 -23.12 -10.62
C THR A 181 4.57 -23.34 -11.84
N ASP A 182 5.84 -23.60 -11.55
CA ASP A 182 6.64 -24.63 -12.19
C ASP A 182 6.27 -24.70 -13.67
N LEU A 183 6.87 -23.78 -14.46
CA LEU A 183 6.99 -23.97 -15.89
C LEU A 183 7.83 -25.22 -16.05
N GLY A 184 7.11 -26.34 -15.96
CA GLY A 184 7.65 -27.66 -15.91
C GLY A 184 8.60 -27.75 -17.07
N ILE A 185 9.85 -28.00 -16.70
CA ILE A 185 10.86 -28.64 -17.51
C ILE A 185 10.19 -29.90 -18.07
N ARG A 186 9.42 -29.75 -19.14
CA ARG A 186 9.10 -30.83 -20.06
C ARG A 186 10.23 -30.82 -21.07
N SER A 187 11.37 -31.30 -20.61
CA SER A 187 12.30 -32.04 -21.45
C SER A 187 11.48 -33.08 -22.20
N ARG A 188 11.21 -32.81 -23.47
CA ARG A 188 10.63 -33.81 -24.37
C ARG A 188 11.77 -34.76 -24.77
N PRO A 189 11.54 -36.08 -24.76
CA PRO A 189 12.49 -37.05 -25.30
C PRO A 189 12.61 -36.90 -26.83
#